data_AF-A0A8H5J9L4-F1
#
_entry.id   AF-A0A8H5J9L4-F1
#
_cell.length_a   1.000
_cell.length_b   1.000
_cell.length_c   1.000
_cell.angle_alpha   90.00
_cell.angle_beta   90.00
_cell.angle_gamma   90.00
#
_symmetry.space_group_name_H-M   'P 1'
#
loop_
_entity.id
_entity.type
_entity.pdbx_description
1 polymer ?
#
loop_
_entity_poly.entity_id
_entity_poly.type
_entity_poly.pdbx_seq_one_letter_code
_entity_poly.pdbx_strand_id
1 'polypeptide(L)'
;MDIKILPRYNVDGVAYFQRQFASNLDPNREHLKLMRGQSREIKRVVSEWNPHIALDMHEFTVPTIYGGHYQHGADSLLSGGINLNIHPKIREQLLDFFIPAVGEKLESHGLRWEPYVTGPSIRTEGSRIRFTEAVTEARTGRNAVGLTQTISFLLDMRGIRIANQHFQRRVATALIKIQTILELARDNADKVKSVVENAREDLINSDEDIVITDSYVPENRTFTMVDIRNGIVVQVPIDFQRTTPSIANLTRPRPEAYVIPRTWSDVAERLEILGLKVETMNYEFRRTLEVLTIETSVVEPELYEGTYLNTVTTNSTSREVVLPAGSYYVSTRQQNAALAFIALEPENIDNYVKFNLIPVEAGMEYPVFRIPR
;
A
#
# COMPACT_ATOMS: atom_id res chain seq x y z
N MET A 1 4.19 -0.43 25.88
CA MET A 1 3.90 0.05 24.52
C MET A 1 5.02 0.98 24.14
N ASP A 2 5.80 0.60 23.13
CA ASP A 2 6.92 1.39 22.65
C ASP A 2 6.48 2.18 21.42
N ILE A 3 6.87 3.46 21.34
CA ILE A 3 6.44 4.37 20.28
C ILE A 3 7.66 4.97 19.59
N LYS A 4 7.65 4.92 18.25
CA LYS A 4 8.64 5.59 17.41
C LYS A 4 7.91 6.56 16.48
N ILE A 5 8.39 7.80 16.42
CA ILE A 5 7.75 8.87 15.65
C ILE A 5 8.75 9.38 14.61
N LEU A 6 8.35 9.35 13.34
CA LEU A 6 9.00 10.10 12.27
C LEU A 6 8.17 11.36 12.00
N PRO A 7 8.49 12.51 12.62
CA PRO A 7 7.61 13.68 12.57
C PRO A 7 7.51 14.29 11.16
N ARG A 8 8.54 14.11 10.32
CA ARG A 8 8.61 14.65 8.96
C ARG A 8 9.23 13.61 8.01
N TYR A 9 8.38 12.96 7.21
CA TYR A 9 8.82 12.03 6.18
C TYR A 9 9.52 12.75 5.02
N ASN A 10 8.98 13.88 4.57
CA ASN A 10 9.50 14.68 3.45
C ASN A 10 9.93 16.08 3.92
N VAL A 11 11.16 16.20 4.44
CA VAL A 11 11.69 17.47 4.97
C VAL A 11 11.81 18.55 3.90
N ASP A 12 12.23 18.19 2.68
CA ASP A 12 12.31 19.11 1.54
C ASP A 12 10.94 19.63 1.13
N GLY A 13 9.96 18.73 1.02
CA GLY A 13 8.58 19.10 0.69
C GLY A 13 7.97 20.08 1.69
N VAL A 14 8.31 19.94 2.97
CA VAL A 14 7.88 20.88 4.02
C VAL A 14 8.56 22.24 3.84
N ALA A 15 9.86 22.26 3.55
CA ALA A 15 10.62 23.50 3.34
C ALA A 15 10.14 24.28 2.11
N TYR A 16 9.83 23.57 1.01
CA TYR A 16 9.37 24.18 -0.25
C TYR A 16 7.84 24.30 -0.37
N PHE A 17 7.10 23.83 0.64
CA PHE A 17 5.64 23.77 0.64
C PHE A 17 5.07 23.01 -0.57
N GLN A 18 5.62 21.83 -0.85
CA GLN A 18 5.24 20.94 -1.95
C GLN A 18 4.99 19.51 -1.48
N ARG A 19 4.32 18.70 -2.32
CA ARG A 19 4.04 17.29 -2.02
C ARG A 19 5.26 16.40 -2.26
N GLN A 20 5.94 16.61 -3.38
CA GLN A 20 7.04 15.76 -3.85
C GLN A 20 8.33 16.01 -3.06
N PHE A 21 9.26 15.05 -3.09
CA PHE A 21 10.66 15.28 -2.75
C PHE A 21 11.27 16.37 -3.64
N ALA A 22 12.45 16.89 -3.28
CA ALA A 22 13.23 17.78 -4.16
C ALA A 22 13.54 17.15 -5.53
N SER A 23 13.50 15.82 -5.62
CA SER A 23 13.65 15.06 -6.86
C SER A 23 12.38 14.96 -7.72
N ASN A 24 11.31 15.69 -7.39
CA ASN A 24 9.99 15.65 -8.04
C ASN A 24 9.26 14.29 -8.00
N LEU A 25 9.66 13.38 -7.11
CA LEU A 25 8.93 12.12 -6.88
C LEU A 25 8.03 12.24 -5.65
N ASP A 26 6.85 11.64 -5.70
CA ASP A 26 5.94 11.53 -4.57
C ASP A 26 6.49 10.52 -3.54
N PRO A 27 6.83 10.96 -2.31
CA PRO A 27 7.25 10.06 -1.24
C PRO A 27 6.30 8.90 -0.99
N ASN A 28 4.99 9.13 -1.14
CA ASN A 28 3.96 8.11 -0.92
C ASN A 28 3.70 7.24 -2.17
N ARG A 29 4.68 7.16 -3.07
CA ARG A 29 4.76 6.21 -4.19
C ARG A 29 6.05 5.39 -4.19
N GLU A 30 6.90 5.57 -3.18
CA GLU A 30 8.24 5.01 -3.11
C GLU A 30 8.34 3.75 -2.23
N HIS A 31 7.23 3.24 -1.68
CA HIS A 31 7.27 2.24 -0.63
C HIS A 31 7.56 0.80 -1.08
N LEU A 32 7.52 0.55 -2.40
CA LEU A 32 7.96 -0.72 -3.01
C LEU A 32 9.20 -0.52 -3.89
N LYS A 33 9.16 0.44 -4.83
CA LYS A 33 10.26 0.67 -5.80
C LYS A 33 11.55 1.22 -5.18
N LEU A 34 11.44 2.00 -4.09
CA LEU A 34 12.57 2.51 -3.31
C LEU A 34 13.67 3.17 -4.18
N MET A 35 13.28 4.09 -5.07
CA MET A 35 14.20 4.74 -6.00
C MET A 35 15.08 5.78 -5.32
N ARG A 36 14.62 6.38 -4.22
CA ARG A 36 15.35 7.43 -3.49
C ARG A 36 16.00 6.91 -2.21
N GLY A 37 17.23 7.38 -1.94
CA GLY A 37 17.99 7.04 -0.73
C GLY A 37 17.22 7.32 0.56
N GLN A 38 16.58 8.48 0.66
CA GLN A 38 15.71 8.83 1.80
C GLN A 38 14.58 7.80 2.02
N SER A 39 13.91 7.36 0.95
CA SER A 39 12.89 6.31 1.04
C SER A 39 13.47 4.99 1.53
N ARG A 40 14.68 4.63 1.08
CA ARG A 40 15.38 3.41 1.53
C ARG A 40 15.72 3.50 3.02
N GLU A 41 16.29 4.60 3.47
CA GLU A 41 16.66 4.81 4.88
C GLU A 41 15.44 4.76 5.80
N ILE A 42 14.36 5.48 5.45
CA ILE A 42 13.13 5.47 6.23
C ILE A 42 12.53 4.05 6.23
N LYS A 43 12.52 3.35 5.09
CA LYS A 43 11.99 2.00 5.01
C LYS A 43 12.82 1.01 5.84
N ARG A 44 14.16 1.11 5.86
CA ARG A 44 15.01 0.31 6.77
C ARG A 44 14.61 0.52 8.22
N VAL A 45 14.43 1.77 8.66
CA VAL A 45 14.00 2.08 10.03
C VAL A 45 12.65 1.45 10.39
N VAL A 46 11.68 1.48 9.46
CA VAL A 46 10.36 0.86 9.67
C VAL A 46 10.47 -0.67 9.71
N SER A 47 11.20 -1.27 8.77
CA SER A 47 11.39 -2.72 8.68
C SER A 47 12.15 -3.28 9.88
N GLU A 48 13.20 -2.60 10.35
CA GLU A 48 13.98 -2.98 11.53
C GLU A 48 13.17 -2.84 12.83
N TRP A 49 12.33 -1.80 12.93
CA TRP A 49 11.47 -1.61 14.08
C TRP A 49 10.31 -2.63 14.15
N ASN A 50 9.85 -3.10 12.98
CA ASN A 50 8.82 -4.14 12.84
C ASN A 50 7.55 -3.89 13.68
N PRO A 51 6.86 -2.74 13.50
CA PRO A 51 5.76 -2.34 14.37
C PRO A 51 4.56 -3.28 14.31
N HIS A 52 3.78 -3.35 15.40
CA HIS A 52 2.44 -3.96 15.39
C HIS A 52 1.39 -3.01 14.79
N ILE A 53 1.54 -1.71 15.02
CA ILE A 53 0.66 -0.64 14.54
C ILE A 53 1.50 0.45 13.87
N ALA A 54 1.07 0.91 12.69
CA ALA A 54 1.69 2.03 11.99
C ALA A 54 0.66 3.10 11.61
N LEU A 55 0.92 4.36 11.97
CA LEU A 55 0.03 5.49 11.68
C LEU A 55 0.62 6.37 10.59
N ASP A 56 -0.08 6.51 9.47
CA ASP A 56 0.30 7.41 8.38
C ASP A 56 -0.64 8.62 8.33
N MET A 57 -0.11 9.80 8.62
CA MET A 57 -0.87 11.04 8.81
C MET A 57 -0.79 11.92 7.56
N HIS A 58 -1.95 12.21 6.96
CA HIS A 58 -2.06 12.93 5.69
C HIS A 58 -3.14 14.01 5.74
N GLU A 59 -3.22 14.80 4.68
CA GLU A 59 -4.34 15.69 4.45
C GLU A 59 -4.88 15.51 3.03
N PHE A 60 -6.18 15.71 2.84
CA PHE A 60 -6.80 15.68 1.51
C PHE A 60 -7.05 17.09 0.97
N THR A 61 -7.15 17.19 -0.36
CA THR A 61 -7.36 18.46 -1.09
C THR A 61 -8.79 18.95 -0.93
N VAL A 62 -8.91 20.12 -0.30
CA VAL A 62 -10.20 20.74 0.01
C VAL A 62 -10.92 21.33 -1.21
N PRO A 63 -10.28 22.13 -2.09
CA PRO A 63 -10.99 22.84 -3.15
C PRO A 63 -11.39 21.97 -4.36
N THR A 64 -11.26 20.64 -4.26
CA THR A 64 -11.70 19.74 -5.34
C THR A 64 -13.21 19.78 -5.46
N ILE A 65 -13.71 20.05 -6.66
CA ILE A 65 -15.14 20.14 -6.94
C ILE A 65 -15.61 18.84 -7.60
N TYR A 66 -16.73 18.32 -7.11
CA TYR A 66 -17.41 17.12 -7.59
C TYR A 66 -18.86 17.46 -7.98
N GLY A 67 -19.37 16.83 -9.03
CA GLY A 67 -20.78 16.95 -9.44
C GLY A 67 -21.26 18.37 -9.72
N GLY A 68 -20.35 19.29 -10.03
CA GLY A 68 -20.65 20.70 -10.27
C GLY A 68 -20.27 21.64 -9.12
N HIS A 69 -20.71 21.34 -7.91
CA HIS A 69 -20.66 22.28 -6.78
C HIS A 69 -20.47 21.61 -5.41
N TYR A 70 -20.13 20.32 -5.36
CA TYR A 70 -19.90 19.62 -4.10
C TYR A 70 -18.41 19.55 -3.73
N GLN A 71 -18.12 19.71 -2.45
CA GLN A 71 -16.83 19.37 -1.84
C GLN A 71 -17.05 18.31 -0.76
N HIS A 72 -15.98 17.58 -0.39
CA HIS A 72 -16.03 16.67 0.76
C HIS A 72 -16.52 17.40 2.02
N GLY A 73 -17.53 16.83 2.68
CA GLY A 73 -18.05 17.32 3.94
C GLY A 73 -17.33 16.75 5.16
N ALA A 74 -16.56 15.66 5.02
CA ALA A 74 -15.83 15.08 6.14
C ALA A 74 -14.69 15.97 6.66
N ASP A 75 -14.42 15.88 7.96
CA ASP A 75 -13.21 16.41 8.60
C ASP A 75 -12.04 15.41 8.50
N SER A 76 -12.36 14.11 8.43
CA SER A 76 -11.41 13.03 8.29
C SER A 76 -11.83 12.01 7.25
N LEU A 77 -10.87 11.52 6.49
CA LEU A 77 -11.02 10.34 5.64
C LEU A 77 -10.15 9.21 6.21
N LEU A 78 -10.71 8.01 6.38
CA LEU A 78 -10.05 6.91 7.09
C LEU A 78 -9.93 5.66 6.22
N SER A 79 -8.76 5.02 6.24
CA SER A 79 -8.53 3.68 5.70
C SER A 79 -7.23 3.10 6.30
N GLY A 80 -6.66 2.08 5.67
CA GLY A 80 -5.36 1.52 6.07
C GLY A 80 -4.82 0.47 5.10
N GLY A 81 -4.02 -0.46 5.59
CA GLY A 81 -3.50 -1.58 4.81
C GLY A 81 -4.61 -2.59 4.50
N ILE A 82 -4.97 -2.73 3.22
CA ILE A 82 -6.12 -3.53 2.78
C ILE A 82 -5.81 -4.49 1.62
N ASN A 83 -4.56 -4.52 1.14
CA ASN A 83 -4.11 -5.49 0.15
C ASN A 83 -4.45 -6.93 0.58
N LEU A 84 -4.87 -7.77 -0.37
CA LEU A 84 -5.35 -9.13 -0.06
C LEU A 84 -4.26 -10.09 0.45
N ASN A 85 -2.97 -9.80 0.22
CA ASN A 85 -1.86 -10.55 0.82
C ASN A 85 -1.53 -10.11 2.28
N ILE A 86 -2.30 -9.17 2.85
CA ILE A 86 -2.31 -8.90 4.29
C ILE A 86 -3.28 -9.88 4.94
N HIS A 87 -2.83 -10.54 6.01
CA HIS A 87 -3.61 -11.54 6.71
C HIS A 87 -5.01 -11.02 7.07
N PRO A 88 -6.09 -11.78 6.80
CA PRO A 88 -7.46 -11.29 6.98
C PRO A 88 -7.74 -10.79 8.40
N LYS A 89 -7.17 -11.44 9.43
CA LYS A 89 -7.33 -10.98 10.83
C LYS A 89 -6.72 -9.61 11.12
N ILE A 90 -5.66 -9.22 10.42
CA ILE A 90 -5.09 -7.87 10.54
C ILE A 90 -6.03 -6.86 9.87
N ARG A 91 -6.54 -7.19 8.68
CA ARG A 91 -7.50 -6.34 7.96
C ARG A 91 -8.81 -6.17 8.73
N GLU A 92 -9.37 -7.24 9.27
CA GLU A 92 -10.55 -7.23 10.15
C GLU A 92 -10.29 -6.37 11.41
N GLN A 93 -9.14 -6.52 12.07
CA GLN A 93 -8.83 -5.71 13.25
C GLN A 93 -8.70 -4.22 12.91
N LEU A 94 -8.15 -3.87 11.75
CA LEU A 94 -8.13 -2.49 11.26
C LEU A 94 -9.55 -1.97 10.98
N LEU A 95 -10.30 -2.67 10.12
CA LEU A 95 -11.54 -2.20 9.51
C LEU A 95 -12.76 -2.30 10.44
N ASP A 96 -12.81 -3.33 11.29
CA ASP A 96 -14.00 -3.64 12.10
C ASP A 96 -13.82 -3.26 13.58
N PHE A 97 -12.59 -3.02 14.02
CA PHE A 97 -12.30 -2.65 15.41
C PHE A 97 -11.74 -1.23 15.55
N PHE A 98 -10.66 -0.89 14.85
CA PHE A 98 -10.04 0.43 15.03
C PHE A 98 -10.75 1.56 14.28
N ILE A 99 -11.02 1.41 12.98
CA ILE A 99 -11.61 2.51 12.18
C ILE A 99 -12.98 2.96 12.70
N PRO A 100 -13.93 2.07 13.04
CA PRO A 100 -15.23 2.47 13.56
C PRO A 100 -15.11 3.22 14.89
N ALA A 101 -14.26 2.73 15.81
CA ALA A 101 -14.04 3.39 17.10
C ALA A 101 -13.39 4.78 16.96
N VAL A 102 -12.48 4.96 16.00
CA VAL A 102 -11.95 6.29 15.65
C VAL A 102 -13.05 7.19 15.10
N GLY A 103 -13.92 6.65 14.24
CA GLY A 103 -15.09 7.35 13.72
C GLY A 103 -16.04 7.84 14.81
N GLU A 104 -16.46 6.94 15.72
CA GLU A 104 -17.30 7.25 16.87
C GLU A 104 -16.66 8.32 17.78
N LYS A 105 -15.34 8.25 18.00
CA LYS A 105 -14.65 9.28 18.78
C LYS A 105 -14.67 10.63 18.07
N LEU A 106 -14.47 10.68 16.77
CA LEU A 106 -14.57 11.92 15.99
C LEU A 106 -15.99 12.51 16.08
N GLU A 107 -17.01 11.68 15.92
CA GLU A 107 -18.43 12.11 16.02
C GLU A 107 -18.78 12.66 17.40
N SER A 108 -18.27 12.03 18.48
CA SER A 108 -18.45 12.53 19.85
C SER A 108 -17.86 13.93 20.09
N HIS A 109 -16.96 14.39 19.21
CA HIS A 109 -16.38 15.73 19.20
C HIS A 109 -16.98 16.65 18.12
N GLY A 110 -18.09 16.25 17.49
CA GLY A 110 -18.71 17.01 16.39
C GLY A 110 -17.85 17.10 15.13
N LEU A 111 -17.00 16.08 14.89
CA LEU A 111 -16.18 15.94 13.69
C LEU A 111 -16.78 14.86 12.80
N ARG A 112 -16.90 15.14 11.50
CA ARG A 112 -17.44 14.20 10.51
C ARG A 112 -16.31 13.34 9.95
N TRP A 113 -16.60 12.08 9.64
CA TRP A 113 -15.65 11.21 8.97
C TRP A 113 -16.35 10.39 7.88
N GLU A 114 -15.57 9.92 6.92
CA GLU A 114 -15.99 9.00 5.86
C GLU A 114 -14.83 8.04 5.55
N PRO A 115 -15.09 6.90 4.87
CA PRO A 115 -14.03 6.10 4.26
C PRO A 115 -13.18 6.94 3.30
N TYR A 116 -11.89 6.64 3.24
CA TYR A 116 -11.01 7.30 2.28
C TYR A 116 -11.40 6.99 0.84
N VAL A 117 -11.47 8.06 0.03
CA VAL A 117 -11.84 7.99 -1.38
C VAL A 117 -10.95 8.89 -2.23
N THR A 118 -10.86 8.53 -3.49
CA THR A 118 -10.35 9.41 -4.55
C THR A 118 -11.38 9.51 -5.66
N GLY A 119 -11.33 10.61 -6.42
CA GLY A 119 -12.22 10.81 -7.56
C GLY A 119 -11.80 12.01 -8.39
N PRO A 120 -12.22 12.05 -9.67
CA PRO A 120 -11.89 13.15 -10.55
C PRO A 120 -12.64 14.42 -10.14
N SER A 121 -12.01 15.58 -10.35
CA SER A 121 -12.73 16.85 -10.26
C SER A 121 -13.69 16.99 -11.44
N ILE A 122 -14.97 17.26 -11.14
CA ILE A 122 -16.00 17.49 -12.15
C ILE A 122 -16.82 18.73 -11.76
N ARG A 123 -16.71 19.78 -12.59
CA ARG A 123 -17.35 21.09 -12.38
C ARG A 123 -18.67 21.27 -13.15
N THR A 124 -19.04 20.31 -13.98
CA THR A 124 -20.32 20.34 -14.71
C THR A 124 -21.45 19.90 -13.78
N GLU A 125 -22.44 20.78 -13.58
CA GLU A 125 -23.60 20.50 -12.72
C GLU A 125 -24.42 19.31 -13.21
N GLY A 126 -24.93 18.51 -12.28
CA GLY A 126 -25.69 17.29 -12.58
C GLY A 126 -24.84 16.08 -12.98
N SER A 127 -23.51 16.24 -13.07
CA SER A 127 -22.62 15.11 -13.35
C SER A 127 -22.60 14.12 -12.19
N ARG A 128 -22.60 12.82 -12.52
CA ARG A 128 -22.49 11.76 -11.53
C ARG A 128 -21.13 11.80 -10.84
N ILE A 129 -21.15 11.84 -9.51
CA ILE A 129 -19.93 11.78 -8.70
C ILE A 129 -19.47 10.33 -8.66
N ARG A 130 -18.19 10.11 -8.99
CA ARG A 130 -17.55 8.80 -8.99
C ARG A 130 -16.41 8.81 -8.00
N PHE A 131 -16.47 7.91 -7.02
CA PHE A 131 -15.42 7.69 -6.04
C PHE A 131 -14.92 6.26 -6.09
N THR A 132 -13.61 6.14 -6.02
CA THR A 132 -12.96 4.88 -5.73
C THR A 132 -12.50 4.93 -4.28
N GLU A 133 -12.91 3.93 -3.50
CA GLU A 133 -12.35 3.72 -2.18
C GLU A 133 -10.84 3.53 -2.28
N ALA A 134 -10.18 3.59 -1.15
CA ALA A 134 -8.75 3.44 -1.03
C ALA A 134 -8.21 2.22 -1.83
N VAL A 135 -7.21 2.39 -2.70
CA VAL A 135 -6.67 1.30 -3.57
C VAL A 135 -5.79 0.27 -2.84
N THR A 136 -5.62 -0.93 -3.40
CA THR A 136 -4.86 -2.05 -2.79
C THR A 136 -3.35 -2.06 -3.12
N GLU A 137 -2.91 -1.10 -3.93
CA GLU A 137 -1.53 -0.93 -4.42
C GLU A 137 -0.49 -0.78 -3.30
N ALA A 138 0.62 -1.53 -3.41
CA ALA A 138 1.73 -1.55 -2.46
C ALA A 138 2.73 -0.39 -2.65
N ARG A 139 2.64 0.40 -3.72
CA ARG A 139 3.43 1.63 -3.87
C ARG A 139 3.12 2.66 -2.78
N THR A 140 1.96 2.55 -2.13
CA THR A 140 1.50 3.42 -1.04
C THR A 140 1.99 2.93 0.33
N GLY A 141 2.27 3.85 1.25
CA GLY A 141 2.85 3.54 2.56
C GLY A 141 2.01 2.59 3.38
N ARG A 142 0.70 2.85 3.48
CA ARG A 142 -0.24 2.03 4.26
C ARG A 142 -0.25 0.55 3.83
N ASN A 143 -0.20 0.25 2.53
CA ASN A 143 -0.22 -1.13 2.05
C ASN A 143 1.17 -1.76 2.17
N ALA A 144 2.25 -1.05 1.82
CA ALA A 144 3.60 -1.57 1.96
C ALA A 144 4.01 -1.87 3.41
N VAL A 145 3.50 -1.09 4.37
CA VAL A 145 3.68 -1.37 5.80
C VAL A 145 2.69 -2.44 6.25
N GLY A 146 1.45 -2.42 5.77
CA GLY A 146 0.48 -3.49 6.03
C GLY A 146 0.97 -4.88 5.61
N LEU A 147 1.67 -4.99 4.48
CA LEU A 147 2.24 -6.22 3.94
C LEU A 147 3.37 -6.83 4.79
N THR A 148 3.93 -6.09 5.75
CA THR A 148 4.79 -6.68 6.80
C THR A 148 3.98 -7.32 7.92
N GLN A 149 2.69 -7.56 7.67
CA GLN A 149 1.70 -8.02 8.65
C GLN A 149 1.61 -7.04 9.84
N THR A 150 1.41 -5.76 9.51
CA THR A 150 1.22 -4.65 10.47
C THR A 150 -0.19 -4.10 10.35
N ILE A 151 -0.80 -3.69 11.46
CA ILE A 151 -2.04 -2.91 11.44
C ILE A 151 -1.68 -1.48 11.01
N SER A 152 -1.73 -1.22 9.71
CA SER A 152 -1.32 0.07 9.14
C SER A 152 -2.52 0.95 8.81
N PHE A 153 -2.45 2.24 9.17
CA PHE A 153 -3.52 3.21 8.97
C PHE A 153 -3.18 4.25 7.90
N LEU A 154 -4.20 4.77 7.23
CA LEU A 154 -4.18 6.01 6.45
C LEU A 154 -5.18 6.98 7.10
N LEU A 155 -4.66 8.07 7.63
CA LEU A 155 -5.40 9.02 8.45
C LEU A 155 -5.36 10.40 7.80
N ASP A 156 -6.33 10.69 6.96
CA ASP A 156 -6.41 11.96 6.21
C ASP A 156 -7.24 13.00 6.98
N MET A 157 -6.74 14.23 7.09
CA MET A 157 -7.51 15.39 7.59
C MET A 157 -7.84 16.37 6.46
N ARG A 158 -8.91 17.14 6.64
CA ARG A 158 -9.28 18.21 5.71
C ARG A 158 -8.28 19.38 5.77
N GLY A 159 -7.34 19.52 4.82
CA GLY A 159 -6.31 20.56 4.99
C GLY A 159 -5.51 21.05 3.78
N ILE A 160 -5.42 20.30 2.67
CA ILE A 160 -4.61 20.73 1.52
C ILE A 160 -5.30 21.90 0.79
N ARG A 161 -4.50 22.93 0.43
CA ARG A 161 -4.90 24.14 -0.32
C ARG A 161 -5.87 25.09 0.40
N ILE A 162 -5.88 25.09 1.74
CA ILE A 162 -6.64 26.08 2.54
C ILE A 162 -5.76 26.87 3.53
N ALA A 163 -4.45 26.89 3.31
CA ALA A 163 -3.47 27.61 4.15
C ALA A 163 -3.67 27.33 5.65
N ASN A 164 -3.88 28.36 6.47
CA ASN A 164 -4.10 28.27 7.92
C ASN A 164 -5.58 28.18 8.32
N GLN A 165 -6.51 28.08 7.36
CA GLN A 165 -7.93 27.95 7.69
C GLN A 165 -8.17 26.68 8.51
N HIS A 166 -8.96 26.84 9.57
CA HIS A 166 -9.36 25.75 10.47
C HIS A 166 -8.18 24.95 11.05
N PHE A 167 -7.00 25.56 11.20
CA PHE A 167 -5.79 24.87 11.67
C PHE A 167 -5.99 24.16 13.01
N GLN A 168 -6.65 24.82 13.98
CA GLN A 168 -6.99 24.20 15.26
C GLN A 168 -7.87 22.96 15.08
N ARG A 169 -8.88 23.00 14.20
CA ARG A 169 -9.76 21.86 13.93
C ARG A 169 -8.99 20.72 13.27
N ARG A 170 -8.10 21.02 12.32
CA ARG A 170 -7.22 20.03 11.66
C ARG A 170 -6.32 19.30 12.65
N VAL A 171 -5.67 20.06 13.53
CA VAL A 171 -4.79 19.51 14.57
C VAL A 171 -5.58 18.70 15.60
N ALA A 172 -6.75 19.20 16.03
CA ALA A 172 -7.62 18.47 16.94
C ALA A 172 -8.10 17.14 16.33
N THR A 173 -8.54 17.13 15.07
CA THR A 173 -8.89 15.89 14.34
C THR A 173 -7.72 14.91 14.32
N ALA A 174 -6.51 15.37 14.01
CA ALA A 174 -5.31 14.52 14.01
C ALA A 174 -5.03 13.92 15.40
N LEU A 175 -5.07 14.74 16.46
CA LEU A 175 -4.80 14.32 17.83
C LEU A 175 -5.83 13.31 18.33
N ILE A 176 -7.12 13.54 18.08
CA ILE A 176 -8.20 12.62 18.47
C ILE A 176 -7.99 11.24 17.85
N LYS A 177 -7.64 11.18 16.55
CA LYS A 177 -7.36 9.91 15.87
C LYS A 177 -6.19 9.16 16.51
N ILE A 178 -5.07 9.85 16.71
CA ILE A 178 -3.87 9.25 17.32
C ILE A 178 -4.17 8.76 18.74
N GLN A 179 -4.77 9.60 19.59
CA GLN A 179 -5.12 9.25 20.96
C GLN A 179 -6.03 8.04 21.02
N THR A 180 -7.09 8.02 20.21
CA THR A 180 -8.05 6.90 20.18
C THR A 180 -7.36 5.58 19.83
N ILE A 181 -6.50 5.59 18.79
CA ILE A 181 -5.80 4.37 18.39
C ILE A 181 -4.82 3.91 19.48
N LEU A 182 -4.07 4.84 20.09
CA LEU A 182 -3.13 4.51 21.16
C LEU A 182 -3.82 4.03 22.44
N GLU A 183 -4.96 4.63 22.82
CA GLU A 183 -5.78 4.21 23.96
C GLU A 183 -6.37 2.82 23.73
N LEU A 184 -6.96 2.58 22.55
CA LEU A 184 -7.47 1.25 22.20
C LEU A 184 -6.36 0.20 22.18
N ALA A 185 -5.20 0.53 21.62
CA ALA A 185 -4.05 -0.36 21.58
C ALA A 185 -3.50 -0.67 22.99
N ARG A 186 -3.42 0.35 23.86
CA ARG A 186 -3.03 0.18 25.27
C ARG A 186 -4.01 -0.72 26.02
N ASP A 187 -5.31 -0.44 25.89
CA ASP A 187 -6.37 -1.10 26.65
C ASP A 187 -6.65 -2.53 26.14
N ASN A 188 -6.22 -2.84 24.90
CA ASN A 188 -6.35 -4.15 24.27
C ASN A 188 -5.00 -4.74 23.86
N ALA A 189 -3.92 -4.42 24.59
CA ALA A 189 -2.55 -4.72 24.20
C ALA A 189 -2.33 -6.21 23.86
N ASP A 190 -2.84 -7.13 24.68
CA ASP A 190 -2.68 -8.57 24.46
C ASP A 190 -3.42 -9.03 23.19
N LYS A 191 -4.61 -8.50 22.93
CA LYS A 191 -5.40 -8.80 21.73
C LYS A 191 -4.73 -8.26 20.46
N VAL A 192 -4.20 -7.05 20.51
CA VAL A 192 -3.48 -6.44 19.37
C VAL A 192 -2.23 -7.25 19.07
N LYS A 193 -1.43 -7.55 20.09
CA LYS A 193 -0.21 -8.32 19.94
C LYS A 193 -0.49 -9.72 19.42
N SER A 194 -1.46 -10.43 19.99
CA SER A 194 -1.77 -11.81 19.58
C SER A 194 -2.30 -11.89 18.15
N VAL A 195 -3.16 -10.96 17.72
CA VAL A 195 -3.63 -10.94 16.33
C VAL A 195 -2.47 -10.77 15.35
N VAL A 196 -1.55 -9.85 15.63
CA VAL A 196 -0.41 -9.59 14.75
C VAL A 196 0.58 -10.76 14.75
N GLU A 197 0.99 -11.25 15.92
CA GLU A 197 1.99 -12.33 15.99
C GLU A 197 1.43 -13.66 15.45
N ASN A 198 0.17 -14.00 15.74
CA ASN A 198 -0.46 -15.19 15.17
C ASN A 198 -0.61 -15.05 13.66
N ALA A 199 -1.01 -13.88 13.14
CA ALA A 199 -1.08 -13.65 11.70
C ALA A 199 0.28 -13.82 11.01
N ARG A 200 1.38 -13.41 11.66
CA ARG A 200 2.74 -13.62 11.15
C ARG A 200 3.10 -15.10 11.14
N GLU A 201 2.81 -15.83 12.21
CA GLU A 201 3.03 -17.27 12.29
C GLU A 201 2.19 -18.05 11.27
N ASP A 202 0.91 -17.73 11.16
CA ASP A 202 -0.02 -18.28 10.17
C ASP A 202 0.49 -18.03 8.75
N LEU A 203 0.93 -16.80 8.43
CA LEU A 203 1.50 -16.50 7.13
C LEU A 203 2.79 -17.30 6.88
N ILE A 204 3.67 -17.44 7.86
CA ILE A 204 4.89 -18.24 7.71
C ILE A 204 4.53 -19.69 7.39
N ASN A 205 3.56 -20.27 8.09
CA ASN A 205 3.18 -21.69 7.96
C ASN A 205 2.16 -21.97 6.85
N SER A 206 1.53 -20.95 6.27
CA SER A 206 0.51 -21.08 5.24
C SER A 206 1.04 -21.59 3.89
N ASP A 207 0.22 -22.40 3.23
CA ASP A 207 0.42 -22.93 1.88
C ASP A 207 -0.62 -22.39 0.89
N GLU A 208 -1.45 -21.45 1.33
CA GLU A 208 -2.49 -20.81 0.51
C GLU A 208 -1.89 -20.09 -0.71
N ASP A 209 -2.70 -20.00 -1.75
CA ASP A 209 -2.38 -19.21 -2.94
C ASP A 209 -2.13 -17.74 -2.60
N ILE A 210 -1.21 -17.13 -3.34
CA ILE A 210 -0.93 -15.69 -3.27
C ILE A 210 -1.82 -14.93 -4.25
N VAL A 211 -2.22 -13.72 -3.90
CA VAL A 211 -3.00 -12.85 -4.77
C VAL A 211 -2.06 -11.99 -5.63
N ILE A 212 -2.26 -12.02 -6.94
CA ILE A 212 -1.47 -11.26 -7.91
C ILE A 212 -2.18 -9.97 -8.29
N THR A 213 -3.47 -10.06 -8.65
CA THR A 213 -4.29 -8.89 -8.96
C THR A 213 -5.67 -9.03 -8.34
N ASP A 214 -6.34 -7.90 -8.13
CA ASP A 214 -7.68 -7.80 -7.59
C ASP A 214 -8.53 -6.76 -8.33
N SER A 215 -9.84 -6.81 -8.14
CA SER A 215 -10.82 -5.87 -8.68
C SER A 215 -11.70 -5.30 -7.58
N TYR A 216 -12.32 -4.17 -7.90
CA TYR A 216 -13.17 -3.42 -7.00
C TYR A 216 -14.63 -3.73 -7.28
N VAL A 217 -15.48 -3.55 -6.27
CA VAL A 217 -16.91 -3.87 -6.36
C VAL A 217 -17.71 -2.58 -6.52
N PRO A 218 -18.40 -2.38 -7.66
CA PRO A 218 -19.31 -1.25 -7.82
C PRO A 218 -20.46 -1.31 -6.81
N GLU A 219 -20.76 -0.18 -6.18
CA GLU A 219 -21.83 -0.02 -5.21
C GLU A 219 -22.46 1.37 -5.36
N ASN A 220 -23.77 1.45 -5.15
CA ASN A 220 -24.45 2.73 -5.00
C ASN A 220 -24.58 3.05 -3.52
N ARG A 221 -24.10 4.22 -3.13
CA ARG A 221 -24.27 4.75 -1.77
C ARG A 221 -24.36 6.26 -1.80
N THR A 222 -24.65 6.85 -0.64
CA THR A 222 -24.46 8.29 -0.45
C THR A 222 -23.09 8.59 0.15
N PHE A 223 -22.66 9.83 0.01
CA PHE A 223 -21.45 10.36 0.63
C PHE A 223 -21.74 11.74 1.22
N THR A 224 -21.17 12.03 2.39
CA THR A 224 -21.32 13.33 3.07
C THR A 224 -20.53 14.41 2.35
N MET A 225 -21.25 15.37 1.74
CA MET A 225 -20.68 16.48 0.98
C MET A 225 -21.16 17.82 1.53
N VAL A 226 -20.53 18.91 1.08
CA VAL A 226 -20.99 20.28 1.28
C VAL A 226 -21.31 20.88 -0.09
N ASP A 227 -22.52 21.40 -0.26
CA ASP A 227 -22.88 22.25 -1.40
C ASP A 227 -22.26 23.63 -1.19
N ILE A 228 -21.28 23.99 -2.03
CA ILE A 228 -20.53 25.24 -1.85
C ILE A 228 -21.35 26.50 -2.16
N ARG A 229 -22.55 26.37 -2.74
CA ARG A 229 -23.41 27.52 -3.10
C ARG A 229 -24.11 28.10 -1.87
N ASN A 230 -24.44 27.25 -0.90
CA ASN A 230 -25.21 27.61 0.29
C ASN A 230 -24.56 27.12 1.61
N GLY A 231 -23.49 26.34 1.54
CA GLY A 231 -22.77 25.81 2.70
C GLY A 231 -23.47 24.65 3.41
N ILE A 232 -24.55 24.11 2.85
CA ILE A 232 -25.34 23.05 3.47
C ILE A 232 -24.62 21.70 3.29
N VAL A 233 -24.61 20.93 4.38
CA VAL A 233 -24.13 19.54 4.40
C VAL A 233 -25.24 18.64 3.86
N VAL A 234 -24.92 17.81 2.87
CA VAL A 234 -25.91 16.95 2.20
C VAL A 234 -25.34 15.55 1.95
N GLN A 235 -26.24 14.56 1.91
CA GLN A 235 -25.93 13.20 1.44
C GLN A 235 -26.14 13.15 -0.07
N VAL A 236 -25.08 12.95 -0.84
CA VAL A 236 -25.15 12.92 -2.31
C VAL A 236 -24.99 11.49 -2.80
N PRO A 237 -25.88 10.97 -3.67
CA PRO A 237 -25.69 9.68 -4.32
C PRO A 237 -24.41 9.68 -5.18
N ILE A 238 -23.62 8.63 -5.05
CA ILE A 238 -22.36 8.46 -5.77
C ILE A 238 -22.29 7.08 -6.44
N ASP A 239 -21.50 7.01 -7.50
CA ASP A 239 -20.92 5.75 -7.98
C ASP A 239 -19.68 5.43 -7.15
N PHE A 240 -19.75 4.35 -6.38
CA PHE A 240 -18.69 3.96 -5.48
C PHE A 240 -18.02 2.68 -5.97
N GLN A 241 -16.70 2.68 -6.05
CA GLN A 241 -15.90 1.46 -6.26
C GLN A 241 -15.33 1.04 -4.90
N ARG A 242 -15.99 0.07 -4.25
CA ARG A 242 -15.62 -0.46 -2.93
C ARG A 242 -14.40 -1.38 -3.04
N THR A 243 -13.47 -1.25 -2.10
CA THR A 243 -12.22 -2.02 -2.01
C THR A 243 -12.04 -2.75 -0.68
N THR A 244 -12.95 -2.58 0.29
CA THR A 244 -12.90 -3.30 1.58
C THR A 244 -14.07 -4.29 1.74
N PRO A 245 -13.91 -5.58 1.38
CA PRO A 245 -12.80 -6.16 0.62
C PRO A 245 -12.94 -5.99 -0.91
N SER A 246 -11.80 -5.98 -1.59
CA SER A 246 -11.65 -6.21 -3.03
C SER A 246 -11.79 -7.72 -3.34
N ILE A 247 -11.90 -8.06 -4.63
CA ILE A 247 -12.05 -9.44 -5.09
C ILE A 247 -10.77 -9.85 -5.82
N ALA A 248 -10.14 -10.96 -5.41
CA ALA A 248 -8.99 -11.49 -6.13
C ALA A 248 -9.39 -11.88 -7.57
N ASN A 249 -8.62 -11.41 -8.55
CA ASN A 249 -8.82 -11.72 -9.97
C ASN A 249 -7.89 -12.84 -10.44
N LEU A 250 -6.63 -12.74 -10.04
CA LEU A 250 -5.57 -13.68 -10.38
C LEU A 250 -4.86 -14.11 -9.09
N THR A 251 -4.84 -15.41 -8.87
CA THR A 251 -4.06 -16.04 -7.79
C THR A 251 -3.03 -16.99 -8.38
N ARG A 252 -2.00 -17.31 -7.59
CA ARG A 252 -0.98 -18.30 -7.95
C ARG A 252 -0.61 -19.16 -6.75
N PRO A 253 -0.18 -20.41 -6.96
CA PRO A 253 0.40 -21.21 -5.91
C PRO A 253 1.60 -20.49 -5.27
N ARG A 254 1.63 -20.44 -3.93
CA ARG A 254 2.76 -19.85 -3.22
C ARG A 254 4.05 -20.63 -3.54
N PRO A 255 5.13 -19.99 -4.02
CA PRO A 255 6.40 -20.68 -4.22
C PRO A 255 7.03 -21.03 -2.86
N GLU A 256 7.87 -22.08 -2.83
CA GLU A 256 8.71 -22.41 -1.68
C GLU A 256 9.69 -21.25 -1.40
N ALA A 257 10.30 -20.75 -2.47
CA ALA A 257 11.24 -19.65 -2.47
C ALA A 257 11.33 -18.99 -3.85
N TYR A 258 11.88 -17.78 -3.88
CA TYR A 258 12.38 -17.15 -5.10
C TYR A 258 13.89 -17.31 -5.19
N VAL A 259 14.42 -17.52 -6.40
CA VAL A 259 15.85 -17.56 -6.67
C VAL A 259 16.20 -16.44 -7.64
N ILE A 260 17.19 -15.62 -7.26
CA ILE A 260 17.55 -14.39 -7.97
C ILE A 260 19.03 -14.48 -8.37
N PRO A 261 19.39 -14.37 -9.66
CA PRO A 261 20.78 -14.37 -10.09
C PRO A 261 21.61 -13.26 -9.45
N ARG A 262 22.90 -13.52 -9.21
CA ARG A 262 23.83 -12.53 -8.60
C ARG A 262 23.90 -11.19 -9.33
N THR A 263 23.56 -11.16 -10.63
CA THR A 263 23.52 -9.94 -11.46
C THR A 263 22.43 -8.96 -11.03
N TRP A 264 21.40 -9.44 -10.32
CA TRP A 264 20.29 -8.64 -9.79
C TRP A 264 20.49 -8.32 -8.29
N SER A 265 21.72 -7.95 -7.93
CA SER A 265 22.07 -7.59 -6.54
C SER A 265 21.27 -6.41 -5.99
N ASP A 266 20.83 -5.49 -6.85
CA ASP A 266 20.03 -4.32 -6.47
C ASP A 266 18.57 -4.70 -6.18
N VAL A 267 18.04 -5.75 -6.81
CA VAL A 267 16.76 -6.38 -6.47
C VAL A 267 16.85 -6.99 -5.08
N ALA A 268 17.91 -7.76 -4.80
CA ALA A 268 18.17 -8.35 -3.50
C ALA A 268 18.29 -7.29 -2.40
N GLU A 269 19.07 -6.23 -2.61
CA GLU A 269 19.23 -5.11 -1.66
C GLU A 269 17.88 -4.45 -1.32
N ARG A 270 17.00 -4.26 -2.31
CA ARG A 270 15.66 -3.70 -2.07
C ARG A 270 14.78 -4.62 -1.22
N LEU A 271 14.83 -5.93 -1.46
CA LEU A 271 14.10 -6.90 -0.63
C LEU A 271 14.60 -6.86 0.84
N GLU A 272 15.90 -6.74 1.05
CA GLU A 272 16.47 -6.56 2.40
C GLU A 272 15.99 -5.27 3.07
N ILE A 273 15.93 -4.15 2.34
CA ILE A 273 15.37 -2.88 2.83
C ILE A 273 13.89 -3.04 3.21
N LEU A 274 13.14 -3.80 2.42
CA LEU A 274 11.75 -4.17 2.69
C LEU A 274 11.62 -5.12 3.91
N GLY A 275 12.72 -5.53 4.53
CA GLY A 275 12.76 -6.36 5.72
C GLY A 275 12.69 -7.85 5.43
N LEU A 276 12.88 -8.29 4.19
CA LEU A 276 13.01 -9.71 3.88
C LEU A 276 14.40 -10.23 4.24
N LYS A 277 14.45 -11.47 4.72
CA LYS A 277 15.67 -12.26 4.81
C LYS A 277 16.00 -12.75 3.41
N VAL A 278 17.16 -12.33 2.90
CA VAL A 278 17.73 -12.74 1.62
C VAL A 278 19.02 -13.48 1.90
N GLU A 279 19.12 -14.74 1.47
CA GLU A 279 20.34 -15.54 1.62
C GLU A 279 21.20 -15.41 0.36
N THR A 280 22.47 -15.06 0.52
CA THR A 280 23.45 -15.18 -0.58
C THR A 280 24.05 -16.59 -0.57
N MET A 281 23.80 -17.35 -1.61
CA MET A 281 24.31 -18.72 -1.74
C MET A 281 25.81 -18.71 -2.00
N ASN A 282 26.58 -19.48 -1.23
CA ASN A 282 28.03 -19.65 -1.40
C ASN A 282 28.39 -20.88 -2.27
N TYR A 283 27.41 -21.45 -2.97
CA TYR A 283 27.53 -22.65 -3.81
C TYR A 283 26.86 -22.44 -5.17
N GLU A 284 27.17 -23.31 -6.14
CA GLU A 284 26.40 -23.39 -7.40
C GLU A 284 25.03 -24.01 -7.14
N PHE A 285 23.97 -23.27 -7.43
CA PHE A 285 22.60 -23.76 -7.31
C PHE A 285 22.20 -24.48 -8.60
N ARG A 286 21.64 -25.69 -8.47
CA ARG A 286 21.08 -26.48 -9.57
C ARG A 286 19.78 -27.14 -9.12
N ARG A 287 18.65 -26.78 -9.74
CA ARG A 287 17.33 -27.40 -9.47
C ARG A 287 16.41 -27.18 -10.67
N THR A 288 15.43 -28.07 -10.86
CA THR A 288 14.29 -27.80 -11.76
C THR A 288 13.38 -26.79 -11.11
N LEU A 289 13.23 -25.62 -11.75
CA LEU A 289 12.44 -24.50 -11.25
C LEU A 289 11.29 -24.19 -12.21
N GLU A 290 10.30 -23.47 -11.68
CA GLU A 290 9.30 -22.78 -12.49
C GLU A 290 9.94 -21.48 -13.02
N VAL A 291 9.89 -21.33 -14.34
CA VAL A 291 10.46 -20.22 -15.08
C VAL A 291 9.35 -19.52 -15.85
N LEU A 292 9.27 -18.21 -15.68
CA LEU A 292 8.28 -17.38 -16.36
C LEU A 292 8.88 -16.78 -17.63
N THR A 293 8.16 -16.87 -18.74
CA THR A 293 8.45 -16.15 -19.98
C THR A 293 7.44 -15.02 -20.11
N ILE A 294 7.88 -13.85 -20.58
CA ILE A 294 7.00 -12.72 -20.84
C ILE A 294 6.26 -12.97 -22.15
N GLU A 295 4.93 -13.07 -22.07
CA GLU A 295 4.08 -13.29 -23.25
C GLU A 295 3.71 -11.95 -23.90
N THR A 296 3.28 -10.98 -23.09
CA THR A 296 2.99 -9.62 -23.54
C THR A 296 3.70 -8.59 -22.67
N SER A 297 4.04 -7.44 -23.25
CA SER A 297 4.60 -6.29 -22.55
C SER A 297 3.98 -5.01 -23.11
N VAL A 298 3.36 -4.24 -22.23
CA VAL A 298 2.66 -3.00 -22.56
C VAL A 298 3.23 -1.89 -21.69
N VAL A 299 4.04 -1.04 -22.31
CA VAL A 299 4.63 0.14 -21.67
C VAL A 299 3.67 1.32 -21.81
N GLU A 300 3.32 1.93 -20.69
CA GLU A 300 2.51 3.13 -20.65
C GLU A 300 3.29 4.31 -21.28
N PRO A 301 2.64 5.15 -22.10
CA PRO A 301 3.32 6.23 -22.83
C PRO A 301 3.68 7.43 -21.95
N GLU A 302 3.13 7.50 -20.73
CA GLU A 302 3.35 8.61 -19.80
C GLU A 302 4.32 8.23 -18.69
N LEU A 303 5.17 9.19 -18.32
CA LEU A 303 6.11 9.01 -17.23
C LEU A 303 5.35 9.07 -15.90
N TYR A 304 5.44 8.00 -15.11
CA TYR A 304 4.89 7.91 -13.78
C TYR A 304 6.02 7.85 -12.75
N GLU A 305 6.12 8.89 -11.91
CA GLU A 305 7.03 8.87 -10.75
C GLU A 305 8.47 8.44 -11.12
N GLY A 306 8.98 8.95 -12.25
CA GLY A 306 10.35 8.73 -12.73
C GLY A 306 10.57 7.48 -13.58
N THR A 307 9.51 6.74 -13.95
CA THR A 307 9.61 5.59 -14.87
C THR A 307 8.36 5.48 -15.75
N TYR A 308 8.51 4.89 -16.94
CA TYR A 308 7.36 4.38 -17.68
C TYR A 308 6.91 3.07 -17.04
N LEU A 309 5.61 2.87 -16.86
CA LEU A 309 5.10 1.66 -16.24
C LEU A 309 4.98 0.53 -17.28
N ASN A 310 5.42 -0.68 -16.95
CA ASN A 310 5.32 -1.84 -17.84
C ASN A 310 4.35 -2.90 -17.28
N THR A 311 3.25 -3.15 -17.95
CA THR A 311 2.35 -4.26 -17.60
C THR A 311 2.67 -5.46 -18.48
N VAL A 312 2.87 -6.61 -17.88
CA VAL A 312 3.19 -7.84 -18.60
C VAL A 312 2.20 -8.96 -18.30
N THR A 313 2.08 -9.90 -19.23
CA THR A 313 1.54 -11.23 -18.94
C THR A 313 2.63 -12.28 -19.09
N THR A 314 2.46 -13.42 -18.43
CA THR A 314 3.47 -14.48 -18.44
C THR A 314 2.90 -15.87 -18.62
N ASN A 315 3.72 -16.74 -19.20
CA ASN A 315 3.51 -18.18 -19.28
C ASN A 315 4.65 -18.90 -18.54
N SER A 316 4.31 -19.99 -17.83
CA SER A 316 5.24 -20.73 -16.98
C SER A 316 5.70 -22.02 -17.67
N THR A 317 6.98 -22.34 -17.55
CA THR A 317 7.55 -23.65 -17.91
C THR A 317 8.41 -24.18 -16.78
N SER A 318 8.70 -25.48 -16.78
CA SER A 318 9.66 -26.08 -15.85
C SER A 318 10.94 -26.42 -16.58
N ARG A 319 12.09 -26.00 -16.05
CA ARG A 319 13.40 -26.39 -16.57
C ARG A 319 14.45 -26.42 -15.48
N GLU A 320 15.53 -27.14 -15.73
CA GLU A 320 16.73 -27.06 -14.89
C GLU A 320 17.34 -25.66 -15.01
N VAL A 321 17.57 -25.01 -13.87
CA VAL A 321 18.25 -23.73 -13.75
C VAL A 321 19.54 -23.95 -12.98
N VAL A 322 20.65 -23.44 -13.53
CA VAL A 322 21.96 -23.45 -12.89
C VAL A 322 22.38 -22.01 -12.63
N LEU A 323 22.66 -21.65 -11.38
CA LEU A 323 23.11 -20.31 -10.99
C LEU A 323 24.43 -20.39 -10.21
N PRO A 324 25.38 -19.48 -10.47
CA PRO A 324 26.66 -19.48 -9.77
C PRO A 324 26.49 -19.04 -8.31
N ALA A 325 27.50 -19.36 -7.49
CA ALA A 325 27.67 -18.76 -6.18
C ALA A 325 27.61 -17.23 -6.23
N GLY A 326 27.05 -16.64 -5.18
CA GLY A 326 26.69 -15.23 -5.08
C GLY A 326 25.24 -14.93 -5.51
N SER A 327 24.51 -15.91 -6.04
CA SER A 327 23.08 -15.75 -6.33
C SER A 327 22.25 -15.84 -5.04
N TYR A 328 21.03 -15.32 -5.05
CA TYR A 328 20.23 -15.13 -3.85
C TYR A 328 19.07 -16.11 -3.76
N TYR A 329 18.78 -16.58 -2.55
CA TYR A 329 17.64 -17.41 -2.20
C TYR A 329 16.75 -16.65 -1.21
N VAL A 330 15.47 -16.52 -1.55
CA VAL A 330 14.49 -15.81 -0.72
C VAL A 330 13.36 -16.76 -0.39
N SER A 331 13.45 -17.41 0.78
CA SER A 331 12.38 -18.28 1.27
C SER A 331 11.08 -17.49 1.42
N THR A 332 9.95 -18.08 1.05
CA THR A 332 8.65 -17.46 1.35
C THR A 332 8.20 -17.76 2.78
N ARG A 333 8.90 -18.59 3.56
CA ARG A 333 8.59 -18.92 4.96
C ARG A 333 9.10 -17.84 5.93
N GLN A 334 8.60 -16.61 5.77
CA GLN A 334 8.95 -15.47 6.60
C GLN A 334 7.81 -14.44 6.69
N GLN A 335 7.78 -13.66 7.77
CA GLN A 335 6.68 -12.71 8.04
C GLN A 335 6.48 -11.64 6.94
N ASN A 336 7.56 -11.26 6.24
CA ASN A 336 7.54 -10.21 5.21
C ASN A 336 7.38 -10.79 3.79
N ALA A 337 7.06 -12.09 3.65
CA ALA A 337 6.96 -12.75 2.35
C ALA A 337 5.91 -12.12 1.42
N ALA A 338 4.86 -11.53 1.97
CA ALA A 338 3.86 -10.82 1.18
C ALA A 338 4.47 -9.67 0.34
N LEU A 339 5.53 -9.01 0.81
CA LEU A 339 6.24 -8.01 0.01
C LEU A 339 7.03 -8.64 -1.15
N ALA A 340 7.55 -9.86 -1.02
CA ALA A 340 8.17 -10.57 -2.13
C ALA A 340 7.13 -10.98 -3.19
N PHE A 341 5.94 -11.43 -2.76
CA PHE A 341 4.86 -11.78 -3.69
C PHE A 341 4.47 -10.59 -4.57
N ILE A 342 4.36 -9.40 -3.97
CA ILE A 342 4.10 -8.18 -4.72
C ILE A 342 5.31 -7.81 -5.59
N ALA A 343 6.52 -7.72 -5.02
CA ALA A 343 7.69 -7.21 -5.72
C ALA A 343 8.15 -8.08 -6.91
N LEU A 344 8.07 -9.41 -6.76
CA LEU A 344 8.73 -10.37 -7.65
C LEU A 344 7.78 -11.07 -8.62
N GLU A 345 6.46 -11.07 -8.39
CA GLU A 345 5.52 -11.62 -9.36
C GLU A 345 5.25 -10.59 -10.48
N PRO A 346 5.64 -10.87 -11.74
CA PRO A 346 5.70 -9.85 -12.79
C PRO A 346 4.33 -9.34 -13.26
N GLU A 347 3.25 -10.09 -13.00
CA GLU A 347 1.87 -9.71 -13.33
C GLU A 347 1.16 -8.95 -12.19
N ASN A 348 1.81 -8.73 -11.04
CA ASN A 348 1.19 -8.02 -9.93
C ASN A 348 0.91 -6.55 -10.29
N ILE A 349 -0.11 -5.92 -9.67
CA ILE A 349 -0.46 -4.50 -9.90
C ILE A 349 0.73 -3.57 -9.68
N ASP A 350 1.53 -3.86 -8.65
CA ASP A 350 2.81 -3.25 -8.38
C ASP A 350 3.87 -4.33 -8.32
N ASN A 351 4.97 -4.19 -9.06
CA ASN A 351 6.10 -5.10 -9.01
C ASN A 351 7.35 -4.46 -9.64
N TYR A 352 8.49 -5.15 -9.59
CA TYR A 352 9.74 -4.62 -10.13
C TYR A 352 9.79 -4.54 -11.67
N VAL A 353 9.03 -5.35 -12.40
CA VAL A 353 8.78 -5.15 -13.84
C VAL A 353 7.94 -3.90 -14.08
N LYS A 354 6.85 -3.71 -13.31
CA LYS A 354 5.98 -2.53 -13.42
C LYS A 354 6.74 -1.23 -13.31
N PHE A 355 7.77 -1.16 -12.47
CA PHE A 355 8.61 0.02 -12.28
C PHE A 355 9.91 0.02 -13.12
N ASN A 356 10.06 -0.90 -14.08
CA ASN A 356 11.29 -1.09 -14.89
C ASN A 356 12.58 -1.25 -14.05
N LEU A 357 12.46 -1.75 -12.83
CA LEU A 357 13.60 -2.19 -12.03
C LEU A 357 14.14 -3.53 -12.55
N ILE A 358 13.26 -4.36 -13.10
CA ILE A 358 13.60 -5.51 -13.93
C ILE A 358 13.01 -5.25 -15.32
N PRO A 359 13.77 -4.61 -16.23
CA PRO A 359 13.30 -4.36 -17.59
C PRO A 359 13.15 -5.67 -18.37
N VAL A 360 12.01 -5.83 -19.04
CA VAL A 360 11.69 -7.00 -19.87
C VAL A 360 10.84 -6.59 -21.08
N GLU A 361 10.89 -7.41 -22.12
CA GLU A 361 10.06 -7.31 -23.33
C GLU A 361 9.40 -8.66 -23.63
N ALA A 362 8.40 -8.67 -24.50
CA ALA A 362 7.74 -9.90 -24.94
C ALA A 362 8.76 -10.90 -25.54
N GLY A 363 8.65 -12.16 -25.15
CA GLY A 363 9.57 -13.24 -25.52
C GLY A 363 10.80 -13.39 -24.62
N MET A 364 11.05 -12.45 -23.70
CA MET A 364 12.14 -12.58 -22.73
C MET A 364 11.78 -13.57 -21.61
N GLU A 365 12.79 -14.27 -21.11
CA GLU A 365 12.69 -15.00 -19.85
C GLU A 365 12.79 -14.03 -18.68
N TYR A 366 11.87 -14.14 -17.71
CA TYR A 366 11.91 -13.36 -16.49
C TYR A 366 13.03 -13.88 -15.56
N PRO A 367 13.93 -13.01 -15.06
CA PRO A 367 15.17 -13.47 -14.42
C PRO A 367 15.00 -13.90 -12.96
N VAL A 368 13.80 -13.82 -12.38
CA VAL A 368 13.52 -14.31 -11.03
C VAL A 368 12.74 -15.61 -11.14
N PHE A 369 13.30 -16.67 -10.56
CA PHE A 369 12.76 -18.02 -10.68
C PHE A 369 11.96 -18.41 -9.45
N ARG A 370 10.92 -19.21 -9.66
CA ARG A 370 10.08 -19.74 -8.59
C ARG A 370 10.49 -21.18 -8.31
N ILE A 371 10.73 -21.48 -7.04
CA ILE A 371 10.81 -22.87 -6.60
C ILE A 371 9.38 -23.34 -6.34
N PRO A 372 8.83 -24.25 -7.16
CA PRO A 372 7.51 -24.80 -6.91
C PRO A 372 7.53 -25.59 -5.60
N ARG A 373 6.38 -25.64 -4.92
CA ARG A 373 6.20 -26.46 -3.73
C ARG A 373 5.94 -27.92 -4.05
#